data_AF-A0A525L8F8-F1
#
_entry.id   AF-A0A525L8F8-F1
#
_cell.length_a   1.000
_cell.length_b   1.000
_cell.length_c   1.000
_cell.angle_alpha   90.00
_cell.angle_beta   90.00
_cell.angle_gamma   90.00
#
_symmetry.space_group_name_H-M   'P 1'
#
loop_
_entity.id
_entity.type
_entity.pdbx_description
1 polymer ?
#
loop_
_entity_poly.entity_id
_entity_poly.type
_entity_poly.pdbx_seq_one_letter_code
_entity_poly.pdbx_strand_id
1 'polypeptide(L)' 'MADGLTETQIHALRNLARKRDGQEVPFVRIADARALTDLGLAERSREGWDITAAGAALLASLDRPLS' A
#
# COMPACT_ATOMS: atom_id res chain seq x y z
N MET A 1 7.31 -5.48 -14.22
CA MET A 1 7.45 -4.37 -13.26
C MET A 1 6.16 -3.59 -13.36
N ALA A 2 5.38 -3.44 -12.30
CA ALA A 2 4.22 -2.56 -12.36
C ALA A 2 4.75 -1.13 -12.29
N ASP A 3 4.78 -0.47 -13.45
CA ASP A 3 5.49 0.78 -13.77
C ASP A 3 5.45 1.86 -12.67
N GLY A 4 6.34 1.75 -11.68
CA GLY A 4 6.61 2.81 -10.69
C GLY A 4 6.82 2.35 -9.25
N LEU A 5 6.35 1.16 -8.85
CA LEU A 5 6.51 0.67 -7.47
C LEU A 5 7.58 -0.42 -7.34
N THR A 6 8.37 -0.35 -6.27
CA THR A 6 9.27 -1.42 -5.87
C THR A 6 8.50 -2.57 -5.21
N GLU A 7 9.12 -3.76 -5.14
CA GLU A 7 8.51 -4.90 -4.43
C GLU A 7 8.22 -4.61 -2.95
N THR A 8 9.08 -3.83 -2.28
CA THR A 8 8.89 -3.43 -0.88
C THR A 8 7.71 -2.46 -0.73
N GLN A 9 7.51 -1.56 -1.68
CA GLN A 9 6.37 -0.65 -1.71
C GLN A 9 5.06 -1.40 -2.02
N ILE A 10 5.07 -2.37 -2.94
CA ILE A 10 3.91 -3.23 -3.20
C ILE A 10 3.56 -4.04 -1.95
N HIS A 11 4.56 -4.60 -1.27
CA HIS A 11 4.35 -5.32 -0.01
C HIS A 11 3.78 -4.41 1.09
N ALA A 12 4.31 -3.20 1.24
CA ALA A 12 3.77 -2.19 2.16
C ALA A 12 2.32 -1.85 1.81
N LEU A 13 1.99 -1.63 0.55
CA LEU A 13 0.65 -1.29 0.08
C LEU A 13 -0.35 -2.42 0.38
N ARG A 14 0.05 -3.69 0.17
CA ARG A 14 -0.73 -4.88 0.57
C ARG A 14 -0.98 -4.93 2.08
N ASN A 15 0.04 -4.65 2.89
CA ASN A 15 -0.13 -4.62 4.34
C ASN A 15 -1.08 -3.48 4.77
N LEU A 16 -1.01 -2.30 4.15
CA LEU A 16 -1.97 -1.23 4.45
C LEU A 16 -3.41 -1.60 4.07
N ALA A 17 -3.61 -2.32 2.97
CA ALA A 17 -4.93 -2.84 2.60
C ALA A 17 -5.47 -3.84 3.63
N ARG A 18 -4.64 -4.80 4.05
CA ARG A 18 -5.00 -5.79 5.08
C ARG A 18 -5.33 -5.12 6.42
N LYS A 19 -4.55 -4.12 6.83
CA LYS A 19 -4.78 -3.34 8.05
C LYS A 19 -6.15 -2.65 8.02
N ARG A 20 -6.52 -2.03 6.89
CA ARG A 20 -7.83 -1.40 6.68
C ARG A 20 -8.96 -2.39 6.89
N ASP A 21 -8.77 -3.64 6.46
CA ASP A 21 -9.77 -4.72 6.60
C ASP A 21 -9.74 -5.37 8.01
N GLY A 22 -9.04 -4.76 8.98
CA GLY A 22 -8.97 -5.20 10.37
C GLY A 22 -8.05 -6.39 10.61
N GLN A 23 -7.21 -6.76 9.64
CA GLN A 23 -6.26 -7.86 9.80
C GLN A 23 -5.00 -7.40 10.53
N GLU A 24 -4.43 -8.30 11.33
CA GLU A 24 -3.10 -8.09 11.89
C GLU A 24 -2.06 -8.08 10.76
N VAL A 25 -1.21 -7.07 10.75
CA VAL A 25 -0.19 -6.89 9.72
C VAL A 25 1.19 -6.70 10.33
N PRO A 26 2.24 -7.22 9.67
CA PRO A 26 3.59 -6.92 10.09
C PRO A 26 3.89 -5.43 9.93
N PHE A 27 4.97 -4.99 10.60
CA PHE A 27 5.39 -3.60 10.58
C PHE A 27 5.64 -3.10 9.15
N VAL A 28 5.02 -1.97 8.80
CA VAL A 28 5.27 -1.29 7.53
C VAL A 28 6.51 -0.40 7.66
N ARG A 29 7.49 -0.58 6.77
CA ARG A 29 8.72 0.23 6.75
C ARG A 29 8.37 1.69 6.48
N ILE A 30 8.92 2.58 7.32
CA ILE A 30 8.66 4.03 7.23
C ILE A 30 9.04 4.61 5.86
N ALA A 31 10.14 4.13 5.26
CA ALA A 31 10.59 4.59 3.94
C ALA A 31 9.57 4.26 2.85
N ASP A 32 9.06 3.03 2.82
CA ASP A 32 8.04 2.61 1.85
C ASP A 32 6.72 3.36 2.09
N ALA A 33 6.29 3.50 3.35
CA ALA A 33 5.07 4.22 3.69
C ALA A 33 5.12 5.71 3.30
N ARG A 34 6.28 6.36 3.48
CA ARG A 34 6.49 7.74 3.01
C ARG A 34 6.43 7.83 1.50
N ALA A 35 7.15 6.96 0.78
CA ALA A 35 7.09 6.96 -0.68
C ALA A 35 5.66 6.75 -1.21
N LEU A 36 4.89 5.84 -0.60
CA LEU A 36 3.48 5.65 -0.94
C LEU A 36 2.61 6.87 -0.59
N THR A 37 2.96 7.62 0.46
CA THR A 37 2.28 8.88 0.81
C THR A 37 2.56 9.96 -0.23
N ASP A 38 3.81 10.09 -0.67
CA ASP A 38 4.22 11.04 -1.70
C ASP A 38 3.56 10.74 -3.06
N LEU A 39 3.24 9.47 -3.31
CA LEU A 39 2.47 9.01 -4.48
C LEU A 39 0.94 9.12 -4.31
N GLY A 40 0.44 9.54 -3.15
CA GLY A 40 -1.00 9.61 -2.85
C GLY A 40 -1.69 8.25 -2.68
N LEU A 41 -0.92 7.18 -2.52
CA LEU A 41 -1.40 5.79 -2.36
C LEU A 41 -1.58 5.41 -0.88
N ALA A 42 -0.96 6.15 0.02
CA ALA A 42 -1.12 6.05 1.46
C ALA A 42 -1.30 7.44 2.10
N GLU A 43 -1.80 7.49 3.32
CA GLU A 43 -1.89 8.71 4.10
C GLU A 43 -1.42 8.50 5.54
N ARG A 44 -0.90 9.56 6.17
CA ARG A 44 -0.46 9.52 7.57
C ARG A 44 -1.68 9.62 8.49
N SER A 45 -1.81 8.66 9.41
CA SER A 45 -2.85 8.67 10.44
C SER A 45 -2.27 8.64 11.85
N ARG A 46 -3.16 8.67 12.85
CA ARG A 46 -2.78 8.60 14.28
C ARG A 46 -2.11 7.25 14.62
N GLU A 47 -2.44 6.20 13.87
CA GLU A 47 -1.98 4.83 14.10
C GLU A 47 -0.91 4.39 13.09
N GLY A 48 -0.26 5.33 12.42
CA GLY A 48 0.77 5.04 11.43
C GLY A 48 0.36 5.56 10.05
N TRP A 49 0.05 4.64 9.15
CA TRP A 49 -0.42 4.94 7.80
C TRP A 49 -1.63 4.10 7.47
N ASP A 50 -2.46 4.62 6.58
CA ASP A 50 -3.63 3.95 6.01
C ASP A 50 -3.55 4.01 4.48
N ILE A 51 -4.15 3.02 3.82
CA ILE A 51 -4.23 2.99 2.35
C ILE A 51 -5.30 3.97 1.87
N THR A 52 -5.02 4.71 0.80
CA THR A 52 -6.02 5.58 0.16
C THR A 52 -6.90 4.78 -0.80
N ALA A 53 -8.01 5.37 -1.27
CA ALA A 53 -8.82 4.76 -2.33
C ALA A 53 -8.01 4.52 -3.62
N ALA A 54 -7.09 5.45 -3.97
CA ALA A 54 -6.21 5.30 -5.12
C ALA A 54 -5.21 4.14 -4.94
N GLY A 55 -4.62 4.01 -3.75
CA GLY A 55 -3.77 2.89 -3.39
C GLY A 55 -4.49 1.53 -3.52
N ALA A 56 -5.73 1.46 -3.04
CA ALA A 56 -6.54 0.25 -3.15
C ALA A 56 -6.89 -0.12 -4.61
N ALA A 57 -7.24 0.88 -5.43
CA ALA A 57 -7.52 0.66 -6.85
C ALA A 57 -6.30 0.20 -7.63
N LEU A 58 -5.13 0.79 -7.35
CA LEU A 58 -3.86 0.35 -7.93
C LEU A 58 -3.56 -1.09 -7.49
N LEU A 59 -3.67 -1.40 -6.20
CA LEU A 59 -3.42 -2.75 -5.72
C LEU A 59 -4.34 -3.79 -6.38
N ALA A 60 -5.62 -3.49 -6.54
CA ALA A 60 -6.56 -4.37 -7.22
C ALA A 60 -6.21 -4.61 -8.71
N SER A 61 -5.58 -3.63 -9.37
CA SER A 61 -5.09 -3.79 -10.74
C SER A 61 -3.78 -4.59 -10.81
N LEU A 62 -2.96 -4.57 -9.76
CA LEU A 62 -1.77 -5.42 -9.63
C LEU A 62 -2.12 -6.90 -9.38
N ASP A 63 -3.15 -7.17 -8.59
CA ASP A 63 -3.58 -8.52 -8.23
C ASP A 63 -4.48 -9.17 -9.28
N ARG A 64 -4.92 -8.42 -10.31
CA ARG A 64 -5.66 -8.99 -11.43
C ARG A 64 -4.71 -9.84 -12.28
N PRO A 65 -4.96 -11.15 -12.45
CA PRO A 65 -4.19 -11.94 -13.41
C PRO A 65 -4.46 -11.41 -14.82
N LEU A 66 -3.39 -11.18 -15.59
CA LEU A 66 -3.48 -10.91 -17.02
C LEU A 66 -4.18 -12.13 -17.65
N SER A 67 -5.46 -11.97 -18.02
CA SER A 67 -6.24 -12.97 -18.76
C SER A 67 -5.86 -12.96 -20.23
#